data_AF-A0A6I9I542-F1
#
_entry.id   AF-A0A6I9I542-F1
#
_cell.length_a   1.000
_cell.length_b   1.000
_cell.length_c   1.000
_cell.angle_alpha   90.00
_cell.angle_beta   90.00
_cell.angle_gamma   90.00
#
_symmetry.space_group_name_H-M   'P 1'
#
loop_
_entity.id
_entity.type
_entity.pdbx_description
1 polymer ?
#
loop_
_entity_poly.entity_id
_entity_poly.type
_entity_poly.pdbx_seq_one_letter_code
_entity_poly.pdbx_strand_id
1 'polypeptide(L)'
;MNSGWGEMSFAMQPDIFKATIFLPWCLAFPVPPATDLKGLDFAKDYFHQFFLTKKEPSLLIQGEKIQLLPQFHLNEANLREEQMLTVLHQPRCGVTDVDHDSAYAASSKWNKHTLTYRIINYPNDLKQSTVKNIIHDAVSIWSNVTPLIFQQVESEDADIKISFWELAHGDGCPFDGPGGVLGHAFLPNSGAAGTIHFDKGEHWSTSYRGFNLFLVAIHELGHSLGLQHSRNWNSIMYPRYMYRDLRTFHLGVDDIQRIQQLYGERCSSKKP
;
A
#
# COMPACT_ATOMS: atom_id res chain seq x y z
N MET A 1 110.76 -26.49 1.50
CA MET A 1 110.48 -25.40 2.46
C MET A 1 109.18 -24.72 2.01
N ASN A 2 108.28 -24.51 2.97
CA ASN A 2 106.92 -24.01 2.82
C ASN A 2 106.81 -22.63 2.19
N SER A 3 105.80 -22.45 1.35
CA SER A 3 104.90 -21.28 1.22
C SER A 3 104.14 -21.46 -0.12
N GLY A 4 102.83 -21.51 -0.25
CA GLY A 4 101.73 -21.03 0.58
C GLY A 4 100.72 -20.35 -0.35
N TRP A 5 99.67 -21.10 -0.73
CA TRP A 5 98.30 -20.73 -1.13
C TRP A 5 98.00 -19.50 -2.01
N GLY A 6 97.16 -19.73 -3.04
CA GLY A 6 96.41 -18.69 -3.74
C GLY A 6 95.69 -19.19 -5.01
N GLU A 7 94.74 -20.12 -4.89
CA GLU A 7 93.80 -20.43 -6.00
C GLU A 7 92.74 -19.32 -6.10
N MET A 8 92.70 -18.62 -7.24
CA MET A 8 91.65 -17.66 -7.57
C MET A 8 90.46 -18.37 -8.25
N SER A 9 89.39 -18.56 -7.48
CA SER A 9 88.10 -19.04 -7.97
C SER A 9 87.36 -17.93 -8.74
N PHE A 10 87.06 -18.16 -10.02
CA PHE A 10 86.14 -17.33 -10.79
C PHE A 10 84.69 -17.66 -10.39
N ALA A 11 84.06 -16.76 -9.64
CA ALA A 11 82.64 -16.83 -9.32
C ALA A 11 81.81 -16.20 -10.46
N MET A 12 81.01 -17.02 -11.13
CA MET A 12 80.00 -16.59 -12.09
C MET A 12 78.77 -16.11 -11.30
N GLN A 13 78.54 -14.80 -11.33
CA GLN A 13 77.48 -14.13 -10.58
C GLN A 13 76.16 -14.24 -11.37
N PRO A 14 75.07 -14.79 -10.80
CA PRO A 14 73.78 -14.79 -11.49
C PRO A 14 73.16 -13.39 -11.41
N ASP A 15 72.87 -12.80 -12.58
CA ASP A 15 72.12 -11.56 -12.68
C ASP A 15 70.71 -11.73 -12.11
N ILE A 16 70.47 -11.08 -10.97
CA ILE A 16 69.13 -10.99 -10.37
C ILE A 16 68.33 -9.99 -11.21
N PHE A 17 67.48 -10.49 -12.11
CA PHE A 17 66.40 -9.71 -12.70
C PHE A 17 65.45 -9.27 -11.58
N LYS A 18 65.55 -8.00 -11.14
CA LYS A 18 64.51 -7.37 -10.34
C LYS A 18 63.33 -7.06 -11.27
N ALA A 19 62.39 -8.00 -11.37
CA ALA A 19 61.08 -7.71 -11.94
C ALA A 19 60.30 -6.85 -10.94
N THR A 20 60.26 -5.54 -11.16
CA THR A 20 59.31 -4.67 -10.47
C THR A 20 57.92 -4.97 -11.01
N ILE A 21 57.19 -5.87 -10.34
CA ILE A 21 55.76 -6.05 -10.59
C ILE A 21 55.08 -4.78 -10.07
N PHE A 22 54.73 -3.86 -10.99
CA PHE A 22 53.68 -2.91 -10.71
C PHE A 22 52.40 -3.74 -10.58
N LEU A 23 51.99 -4.05 -9.34
CA LEU A 23 50.60 -4.38 -9.08
C LEU A 23 49.80 -3.21 -9.67
N PRO A 24 48.92 -3.44 -10.66
CA PRO A 24 48.08 -2.38 -11.16
C PRO A 24 47.35 -1.86 -9.93
N TRP A 25 47.63 -0.59 -9.61
CA TRP A 25 46.93 0.16 -8.61
C TRP A 25 45.47 -0.20 -8.79
N CYS A 26 44.91 -0.95 -7.84
CA CYS A 26 43.51 -1.31 -7.89
C CYS A 26 42.80 0.02 -8.08
N LEU A 27 42.23 0.22 -9.27
CA LEU A 27 41.09 1.08 -9.40
C LEU A 27 40.06 0.38 -8.51
N ALA A 28 40.12 0.69 -7.21
CA ALA A 28 38.97 0.62 -6.37
C ALA A 28 38.00 1.55 -7.12
N PHE A 29 37.15 0.94 -7.94
CA PHE A 29 35.96 1.60 -8.40
C PHE A 29 35.39 2.27 -7.16
N PRO A 30 35.16 3.59 -7.18
CA PRO A 30 34.55 4.23 -6.03
C PRO A 30 33.29 3.41 -5.75
N VAL A 31 33.30 2.69 -4.62
CA VAL A 31 32.08 2.10 -4.10
C VAL A 31 31.16 3.31 -4.00
N PRO A 32 30.03 3.34 -4.74
CA PRO A 32 29.13 4.46 -4.65
C PRO A 32 28.90 4.70 -3.16
N PRO A 33 28.98 5.97 -2.69
CA PRO A 33 28.73 6.26 -1.29
C PRO A 33 27.46 5.53 -0.85
N ALA A 34 27.43 5.02 0.38
CA ALA A 34 26.27 4.38 0.97
C ALA A 34 25.15 5.43 1.16
N THR A 35 24.60 5.87 0.04
CA THR A 35 23.55 6.86 -0.09
C THR A 35 22.46 6.18 -0.90
N ASP A 36 21.33 6.02 -0.21
CA ASP A 36 20.03 5.51 -0.67
C ASP A 36 19.74 3.99 -0.64
N LEU A 37 20.42 3.24 0.23
CA LEU A 37 19.93 1.89 0.58
C LEU A 37 18.55 1.96 1.27
N LYS A 38 18.29 3.01 2.07
CA LYS A 38 17.02 3.17 2.80
C LYS A 38 15.81 3.42 1.89
N GLY A 39 15.93 4.28 0.87
CA GLY A 39 14.84 4.52 -0.06
C GLY A 39 14.57 3.31 -0.95
N LEU A 40 15.63 2.61 -1.37
CA LEU A 40 15.49 1.38 -2.14
C LEU A 40 14.86 0.23 -1.33
N ASP A 41 15.24 0.08 -0.05
CA ASP A 41 14.64 -0.93 0.83
C ASP A 41 13.17 -0.61 1.11
N PHE A 42 12.83 0.66 1.38
CA PHE A 42 11.44 1.08 1.49
C PHE A 42 10.62 0.81 0.23
N ALA A 43 11.16 1.12 -0.95
CA ALA A 43 10.48 0.86 -2.21
C ALA A 43 10.22 -0.64 -2.42
N LYS A 44 11.20 -1.50 -2.08
CA LYS A 44 11.02 -2.96 -2.12
C LYS A 44 9.92 -3.42 -1.17
N ASP A 45 9.94 -2.96 0.08
CA ASP A 45 8.94 -3.31 1.08
C ASP A 45 7.54 -2.88 0.62
N TYR A 46 7.42 -1.67 0.07
CA TYR A 46 6.18 -1.15 -0.51
C TYR A 46 5.66 -2.04 -1.65
N PHE A 47 6.51 -2.40 -2.61
CA PHE A 47 6.10 -3.27 -3.70
C PHE A 47 5.74 -4.68 -3.23
N HIS A 48 6.49 -5.21 -2.27
CA HIS A 48 6.17 -6.49 -1.67
C HIS A 48 4.82 -6.47 -0.95
N GLN A 49 4.52 -5.39 -0.23
CA GLN A 49 3.26 -5.26 0.50
C GLN A 49 2.05 -5.08 -0.42
N PHE A 50 2.14 -4.22 -1.44
CA PHE A 50 0.97 -3.84 -2.23
C PHE A 50 0.84 -4.55 -3.57
N PHE A 51 1.93 -5.11 -4.12
CA PHE A 51 1.97 -5.61 -5.51
C PHE A 51 2.41 -7.05 -5.69
N LEU A 52 2.94 -7.73 -4.66
CA LEU A 52 3.43 -9.10 -4.78
C LEU A 52 2.57 -10.07 -3.94
N THR A 53 2.10 -11.15 -4.57
CA THR A 53 1.27 -12.17 -3.91
C THR A 53 2.07 -13.37 -3.37
N LYS A 54 3.40 -13.43 -3.55
CA LYS A 54 4.27 -14.47 -2.98
C LYS A 54 5.68 -13.97 -2.64
N LYS A 55 6.19 -14.45 -1.50
CA LYS A 55 7.60 -14.41 -1.06
C LYS A 55 8.51 -15.01 -2.15
N GLU A 56 9.17 -14.20 -2.94
CA GLU A 56 10.49 -14.47 -3.55
C GLU A 56 11.09 -13.10 -3.94
N PRO A 57 12.29 -12.74 -3.45
CA PRO A 57 12.91 -11.45 -3.71
C PRO A 57 13.73 -11.53 -5.00
N SER A 58 13.07 -11.44 -6.16
CA SER A 58 13.79 -10.97 -7.34
C SER A 58 14.01 -9.48 -7.19
N LEU A 59 15.27 -9.09 -6.93
CA LEU A 59 15.79 -7.72 -7.09
C LEU A 59 14.93 -6.96 -8.10
N LEU A 60 14.24 -5.88 -7.68
CA LEU A 60 13.45 -4.98 -8.53
C LEU A 60 14.12 -4.85 -9.91
N ILE A 61 13.74 -5.71 -10.86
CA ILE A 61 14.40 -5.72 -12.16
C ILE A 61 13.85 -4.47 -12.84
N GLN A 62 14.68 -3.75 -13.58
CA GLN A 62 14.29 -2.52 -14.26
C GLN A 62 12.97 -2.65 -15.06
N GLY A 63 12.61 -3.87 -15.50
CA GLY A 63 11.32 -4.20 -16.11
C GLY A 63 10.09 -4.16 -15.18
N GLU A 64 10.21 -4.51 -13.90
CA GLU A 64 9.10 -4.39 -12.92
C GLU A 64 8.83 -2.92 -12.60
N LYS A 65 9.89 -2.13 -12.44
CA LYS A 65 9.80 -0.67 -12.27
C LYS A 65 9.00 -0.04 -13.42
N ILE A 66 9.23 -0.47 -14.66
CA ILE A 66 8.51 0.00 -15.87
C ILE A 66 7.02 -0.38 -15.86
N GLN A 67 6.66 -1.59 -15.42
CA GLN A 67 5.25 -2.00 -15.33
C GLN A 67 4.43 -1.20 -14.30
N LEU A 68 5.11 -0.59 -13.33
CA LEU A 68 4.48 0.16 -12.24
C LEU A 68 4.34 1.67 -12.54
N LEU A 69 5.09 2.20 -13.51
CA LEU A 69 5.05 3.61 -13.93
C LEU A 69 3.66 4.15 -14.30
N PRO A 70 2.82 3.40 -15.06
CA PRO A 70 1.49 3.87 -15.41
C PRO A 70 0.59 4.05 -14.18
N GLN A 71 0.81 3.28 -13.10
CA GLN A 71 0.01 3.35 -11.88
C GLN A 71 0.29 4.62 -11.07
N PHE A 72 1.54 5.08 -11.13
CA PHE A 72 1.98 6.32 -10.52
C PHE A 72 1.79 7.54 -11.43
N HIS A 73 1.29 7.35 -12.66
CA HIS A 73 1.18 8.39 -13.69
C HIS A 73 2.51 9.08 -13.99
N LEU A 74 3.60 8.32 -13.96
CA LEU A 74 4.95 8.82 -14.19
C LEU A 74 5.46 8.37 -15.57
N ASN A 75 6.16 9.25 -16.29
CA ASN A 75 6.77 8.94 -17.58
C ASN A 75 8.22 8.45 -17.41
N GLU A 76 8.62 7.40 -18.15
CA GLU A 76 9.97 6.81 -18.13
C GLU A 76 11.10 7.84 -18.28
N ALA A 77 10.87 8.90 -19.07
CA ALA A 77 11.88 9.89 -19.41
C ALA A 77 12.34 10.80 -18.25
N ASN A 78 11.61 10.84 -17.12
CA ASN A 78 11.86 11.80 -16.04
C ASN A 78 11.88 11.20 -14.62
N LEU A 79 11.92 9.87 -14.46
CA LEU A 79 11.87 9.27 -13.12
C LEU A 79 13.14 9.52 -12.31
N ARG A 80 13.20 10.64 -11.60
CA ARG A 80 14.14 10.79 -10.49
C ARG A 80 13.63 9.97 -9.31
N GLU A 81 14.52 9.22 -8.68
CA GLU A 81 14.25 8.40 -7.50
C GLU A 81 13.47 9.16 -6.41
N GLU A 82 13.82 10.43 -6.20
CA GLU A 82 13.13 11.35 -5.28
C GLU A 82 11.63 11.54 -5.60
N GLN A 83 11.26 11.63 -6.89
CA GLN A 83 9.85 11.80 -7.29
C GLN A 83 9.06 10.51 -7.08
N MET A 84 9.69 9.36 -7.32
CA MET A 84 9.11 8.06 -7.04
C MET A 84 8.88 7.89 -5.53
N LEU A 85 9.91 8.12 -4.70
CA LEU A 85 9.82 8.04 -3.25
C LEU A 85 8.74 8.97 -2.67
N THR A 86 8.63 10.19 -3.20
CA THR A 86 7.56 11.13 -2.80
C THR A 86 6.15 10.53 -3.02
N VAL A 87 5.96 9.78 -4.10
CA VAL A 87 4.69 9.11 -4.39
C VAL A 87 4.47 7.89 -3.51
N LEU A 88 5.51 7.10 -3.26
CA LEU A 88 5.44 5.90 -2.41
C LEU A 88 5.17 6.24 -0.93
N HIS A 89 5.62 7.40 -0.46
CA HIS A 89 5.33 7.90 0.88
C HIS A 89 3.94 8.54 1.03
N GLN A 90 3.12 8.60 -0.05
CA GLN A 90 1.77 9.13 0.09
C GLN A 90 0.90 8.17 0.90
N PRO A 91 0.16 8.67 1.90
CA PRO A 91 -0.77 7.85 2.67
C PRO A 91 -1.79 7.15 1.77
N ARG A 92 -2.14 5.92 2.10
CA ARG A 92 -2.95 5.04 1.25
C ARG A 92 -3.74 4.00 2.04
N CYS A 93 -4.59 3.28 1.33
CA CYS A 93 -5.23 2.06 1.79
C CYS A 93 -4.22 0.89 1.87
N GLY A 94 -4.39 0.05 2.89
CA GLY A 94 -3.59 -1.13 3.21
C GLY A 94 -3.90 -2.37 2.36
N VAL A 95 -5.00 -2.36 1.60
CA VAL A 95 -5.39 -3.46 0.71
C VAL A 95 -4.42 -3.57 -0.47
N THR A 96 -4.11 -4.79 -0.92
CA THR A 96 -3.21 -5.03 -2.06
C THR A 96 -3.80 -4.50 -3.36
N ASP A 97 -2.96 -3.94 -4.23
CA ASP A 97 -3.33 -3.46 -5.57
C ASP A 97 -3.43 -4.57 -6.62
N VAL A 98 -3.02 -5.79 -6.26
CA VAL A 98 -3.08 -6.96 -7.16
C VAL A 98 -4.51 -7.46 -7.26
N ASP A 99 -4.99 -7.50 -8.50
CA ASP A 99 -6.24 -8.13 -8.85
C ASP A 99 -6.08 -9.65 -8.63
N HIS A 100 -6.62 -10.16 -7.52
CA HIS A 100 -6.65 -11.60 -7.26
C HIS A 100 -7.51 -12.22 -8.37
N ASP A 101 -6.89 -13.06 -9.22
CA ASP A 101 -7.47 -13.80 -10.36
C ASP A 101 -8.92 -13.39 -10.68
N SER A 102 -9.17 -12.74 -11.82
CA SER A 102 -10.45 -12.12 -12.19
C SER A 102 -11.73 -12.91 -11.89
N ALA A 103 -11.67 -14.25 -11.75
CA ALA A 103 -12.77 -15.09 -11.27
C ALA A 103 -13.08 -14.98 -9.75
N TYR A 104 -12.07 -14.77 -8.91
CA TYR A 104 -12.16 -14.61 -7.45
C TYR A 104 -12.62 -13.19 -7.06
N ALA A 105 -12.16 -12.16 -7.78
CA ALA A 105 -12.60 -10.78 -7.61
C ALA A 105 -14.03 -10.56 -8.11
N ALA A 106 -14.41 -11.12 -9.27
CA ALA A 106 -15.74 -10.96 -9.86
C ALA A 106 -16.89 -11.59 -9.03
N SER A 107 -16.56 -12.37 -7.99
CA SER A 107 -17.54 -13.08 -7.15
C SER A 107 -17.58 -12.61 -5.70
N SER A 108 -16.75 -11.63 -5.30
CA SER A 108 -16.72 -11.19 -3.91
C SER A 108 -17.83 -10.19 -3.59
N LYS A 109 -19.04 -10.67 -3.36
CA LYS A 109 -20.18 -9.85 -2.94
C LYS A 109 -20.97 -10.49 -1.82
N TRP A 110 -21.76 -9.67 -1.12
CA TRP A 110 -22.76 -10.19 -0.19
C TRP A 110 -23.92 -10.83 -0.93
N ASN A 111 -24.29 -12.05 -0.52
CA ASN A 111 -25.48 -12.77 -1.04
C ASN A 111 -26.75 -12.41 -0.26
N LYS A 112 -26.89 -11.13 0.11
CA LYS A 112 -28.06 -10.59 0.82
C LYS A 112 -28.17 -9.08 0.61
N HIS A 113 -29.37 -8.56 0.85
CA HIS A 113 -29.69 -7.15 0.64
C HIS A 113 -29.57 -6.31 1.92
N THR A 114 -29.87 -6.89 3.08
CA THR A 114 -29.73 -6.20 4.37
C THR A 114 -28.39 -6.58 4.99
N LEU A 115 -27.52 -5.58 5.15
CA LEU A 115 -26.23 -5.68 5.82
C LEU A 115 -26.30 -4.99 7.17
N THR A 116 -25.85 -5.66 8.23
CA THR A 116 -25.69 -5.05 9.54
C THR A 116 -24.28 -4.49 9.69
N TYR A 117 -24.15 -3.36 10.37
CA TYR A 117 -22.84 -2.81 10.71
C TYR A 117 -22.77 -2.40 12.17
N ARG A 118 -21.57 -2.53 12.75
CA ARG A 118 -21.28 -2.14 14.13
C ARG A 118 -19.92 -1.47 14.23
N ILE A 119 -19.84 -0.46 15.10
CA ILE A 119 -18.59 0.18 15.49
C ILE A 119 -18.16 -0.43 16.83
N ILE A 120 -17.00 -1.10 16.85
CA ILE A 120 -16.49 -1.85 17.99
C ILE A 120 -15.80 -0.91 18.99
N ASN A 121 -14.98 0.01 18.51
CA ASN A 121 -14.23 0.97 19.30
C ASN A 121 -14.05 2.28 18.50
N TYR A 122 -13.33 3.26 19.07
CA TYR A 122 -13.25 4.63 18.53
C TYR A 122 -11.82 5.18 18.59
N PRO A 123 -11.45 6.12 17.69
CA PRO A 123 -10.18 6.83 17.74
C PRO A 123 -10.16 7.82 18.91
N ASN A 124 -8.96 8.28 19.28
CA ASN A 124 -8.81 9.21 20.40
C ASN A 124 -9.19 10.65 20.03
N ASP A 125 -9.04 11.03 18.76
CA ASP A 125 -9.16 12.42 18.30
C ASP A 125 -10.60 12.89 18.03
N LEU A 126 -11.53 11.93 17.88
CA LEU A 126 -12.92 12.22 17.53
C LEU A 126 -13.88 11.69 18.59
N LYS A 127 -14.93 12.48 18.89
CA LYS A 127 -16.02 12.04 19.77
C LYS A 127 -16.74 10.85 19.14
N GLN A 128 -17.18 9.91 19.98
CA GLN A 128 -17.90 8.72 19.51
C GLN A 128 -19.15 9.07 18.68
N SER A 129 -19.91 10.10 19.08
CA SER A 129 -21.08 10.57 18.33
C SER A 129 -20.70 11.11 16.94
N THR A 130 -19.57 11.80 16.82
CA THR A 130 -19.05 12.27 15.54
C THR A 130 -18.68 11.10 14.64
N VAL A 131 -18.01 10.08 15.17
CA VAL A 131 -17.66 8.87 14.42
C VAL A 131 -18.92 8.11 13.98
N LYS A 132 -19.90 7.92 14.88
CA LYS A 132 -21.19 7.29 14.53
C LYS A 132 -21.87 8.01 13.36
N ASN A 133 -21.93 9.33 13.37
CA ASN A 133 -22.52 10.12 12.28
C ASN A 133 -21.71 9.97 10.97
N ILE A 134 -20.38 10.05 11.05
CA ILE A 134 -19.51 9.90 9.87
C ILE A 134 -19.70 8.54 9.20
N ILE A 135 -19.71 7.46 10.00
CA ILE A 135 -19.90 6.10 9.49
C ILE A 135 -21.30 5.95 8.89
N HIS A 136 -22.34 6.47 9.55
CA HIS A 136 -23.69 6.48 9.03
C HIS A 136 -23.77 7.20 7.66
N ASP A 137 -23.12 8.35 7.52
CA ASP A 137 -23.12 9.12 6.28
C ASP A 137 -22.33 8.41 5.18
N ALA A 138 -21.18 7.81 5.52
CA ALA A 138 -20.36 7.02 4.60
C ALA A 138 -21.11 5.79 4.07
N VAL A 139 -21.83 5.08 4.95
CA VAL A 139 -22.75 3.99 4.58
C VAL A 139 -23.85 4.50 3.66
N SER A 140 -24.41 5.68 3.95
CA SER A 140 -25.49 6.28 3.15
C SER A 140 -25.06 6.54 1.71
N ILE A 141 -23.80 6.94 1.48
CA ILE A 141 -23.23 7.13 0.12
C ILE A 141 -23.40 5.87 -0.74
N TRP A 142 -23.04 4.70 -0.20
CA TRP A 142 -23.19 3.43 -0.91
C TRP A 142 -24.65 2.96 -1.00
N SER A 143 -25.44 3.18 0.05
CA SER A 143 -26.87 2.86 0.04
C SER A 143 -27.64 3.63 -1.04
N ASN A 144 -27.22 4.87 -1.35
CA ASN A 144 -27.91 5.72 -2.32
C ASN A 144 -27.82 5.22 -3.76
N VAL A 145 -26.80 4.42 -4.08
CA VAL A 145 -26.52 3.95 -5.45
C VAL A 145 -26.72 2.44 -5.63
N THR A 146 -27.07 1.71 -4.56
CA THR A 146 -27.31 0.26 -4.55
C THR A 146 -28.70 -0.07 -3.97
N PRO A 147 -29.24 -1.28 -4.19
CA PRO A 147 -30.43 -1.76 -3.48
C PRO A 147 -30.13 -2.26 -2.06
N LEU A 148 -28.89 -2.15 -1.57
CA LEU A 148 -28.51 -2.61 -0.25
C LEU A 148 -29.14 -1.73 0.85
N ILE A 149 -29.58 -2.38 1.92
CA ILE A 149 -30.10 -1.76 3.13
C ILE A 149 -29.05 -1.96 4.22
N PHE A 150 -28.66 -0.89 4.88
CA PHE A 150 -27.70 -0.94 5.98
C PHE A 150 -28.40 -0.66 7.29
N GLN A 151 -28.15 -1.52 8.28
CA GLN A 151 -28.72 -1.39 9.61
C GLN A 151 -27.62 -1.37 10.66
N GLN A 152 -27.53 -0.27 11.40
CA GLN A 152 -26.63 -0.24 12.56
C GLN A 152 -27.18 -1.15 13.66
N VAL A 153 -26.30 -1.98 14.23
CA VAL A 153 -26.63 -2.85 15.35
C VAL A 153 -25.66 -2.63 16.51
N GLU A 154 -26.14 -2.85 17.73
CA GLU A 154 -25.33 -2.82 18.96
C GLU A 154 -25.05 -4.26 19.48
N SER A 155 -25.51 -5.30 18.76
CA SER A 155 -25.34 -6.73 19.09
C SER A 155 -23.87 -7.18 19.05
N GLU A 156 -23.57 -8.34 19.66
CA GLU A 156 -22.21 -8.90 19.68
C GLU A 156 -21.61 -9.08 18.28
N ASP A 157 -22.41 -9.39 17.26
CA ASP A 157 -21.96 -9.63 15.89
C ASP A 157 -22.69 -8.75 14.85
N ALA A 158 -22.03 -8.52 13.71
CA ALA A 158 -22.50 -7.76 12.55
C ALA A 158 -21.75 -8.19 11.27
N ASP A 159 -22.34 -7.94 10.10
CA ASP A 159 -21.69 -8.26 8.81
C ASP A 159 -20.46 -7.38 8.55
N ILE A 160 -20.59 -6.10 8.86
CA ILE A 160 -19.54 -5.11 8.70
C ILE A 160 -19.10 -4.64 10.08
N LYS A 161 -17.86 -4.96 10.44
CA LYS A 161 -17.27 -4.67 11.74
C LYS A 161 -16.25 -3.57 11.59
N ILE A 162 -16.52 -2.42 12.21
CA ILE A 162 -15.68 -1.23 12.09
C ILE A 162 -14.91 -1.03 13.37
N SER A 163 -13.59 -0.94 13.29
CA SER A 163 -12.72 -0.74 14.45
C SER A 163 -11.45 0.06 14.12
N PHE A 164 -10.81 0.52 15.17
CA PHE A 164 -9.62 1.37 15.19
C PHE A 164 -8.55 0.66 16.01
N TRP A 165 -7.39 0.39 15.42
CA TRP A 165 -6.30 -0.35 16.05
C TRP A 165 -4.96 0.32 15.79
N GLU A 166 -3.99 0.10 16.66
CA GLU A 166 -2.61 0.59 16.47
C GLU A 166 -1.71 -0.61 16.17
N LEU A 167 -0.78 -0.45 15.24
CA LEU A 167 0.28 -1.42 14.96
C LEU A 167 -0.26 -2.84 14.74
N ALA A 168 0.33 -3.85 15.37
CA ALA A 168 -0.13 -5.23 15.29
C ALA A 168 -1.43 -5.45 16.08
N HIS A 169 -2.46 -5.91 15.38
CA HIS A 169 -3.82 -6.05 15.94
C HIS A 169 -4.51 -7.38 15.60
N GLY A 170 -3.71 -8.43 15.32
CA GLY A 170 -4.17 -9.82 15.36
C GLY A 170 -4.73 -10.39 14.05
N ASP A 171 -4.73 -9.64 12.95
CA ASP A 171 -5.20 -10.09 11.63
C ASP A 171 -4.07 -10.38 10.63
N GLY A 172 -2.81 -10.19 11.03
CA GLY A 172 -1.63 -10.39 10.17
C GLY A 172 -1.28 -9.20 9.27
N CYS A 173 -2.05 -8.10 9.35
CA CYS A 173 -1.85 -6.87 8.60
C CYS A 173 -1.58 -5.71 9.58
N PRO A 174 -0.41 -5.65 10.23
CA PRO A 174 -0.12 -4.59 11.20
C PRO A 174 -0.11 -3.21 10.54
N PHE A 175 -0.60 -2.20 11.25
CA PHE A 175 -0.45 -0.81 10.85
C PHE A 175 0.96 -0.27 11.13
N ASP A 176 1.30 0.85 10.50
CA ASP A 176 2.62 1.48 10.52
C ASP A 176 2.70 2.75 11.39
N GLY A 177 1.59 3.22 11.94
CA GLY A 177 1.53 4.41 12.79
C GLY A 177 1.23 5.68 11.98
N PRO A 178 1.70 6.87 12.40
CA PRO A 178 1.32 8.11 11.72
C PRO A 178 1.81 8.18 10.27
N GLY A 179 0.87 8.37 9.34
CA GLY A 179 1.09 8.35 7.91
C GLY A 179 1.29 6.92 7.37
N GLY A 180 1.27 6.78 6.04
CA GLY A 180 1.39 5.46 5.41
C GLY A 180 0.03 4.79 5.27
N VAL A 181 -0.24 3.70 6.01
CA VAL A 181 -1.49 2.94 5.88
C VAL A 181 -2.58 3.52 6.78
N LEU A 182 -3.61 4.11 6.15
CA LEU A 182 -4.72 4.75 6.89
C LEU A 182 -5.76 3.75 7.43
N GLY A 183 -5.86 2.60 6.78
CA GLY A 183 -6.87 1.59 7.06
C GLY A 183 -6.83 0.47 6.03
N HIS A 184 -7.57 -0.59 6.31
CA HIS A 184 -7.82 -1.68 5.38
C HIS A 184 -9.17 -2.34 5.66
N ALA A 185 -9.65 -3.08 4.68
CA ALA A 185 -10.88 -3.84 4.80
C ALA A 185 -10.80 -5.19 4.11
N PHE A 186 -11.62 -6.10 4.60
CA PHE A 186 -11.70 -7.48 4.15
C PHE A 186 -12.91 -7.67 3.23
N LEU A 187 -12.65 -8.22 2.05
CA LEU A 187 -13.68 -8.49 1.05
C LEU A 187 -14.74 -9.48 1.57
N PRO A 188 -16.00 -9.43 1.06
CA PRO A 188 -17.10 -10.32 1.47
C PRO A 188 -16.81 -11.82 1.46
N ASN A 189 -15.90 -12.30 0.61
CA ASN A 189 -15.58 -13.73 0.49
C ASN A 189 -14.37 -14.18 1.33
N SER A 190 -13.82 -13.30 2.16
CA SER A 190 -12.64 -13.60 2.99
C SER A 190 -12.99 -14.23 4.35
N GLY A 191 -11.98 -14.76 5.05
CA GLY A 191 -12.15 -15.33 6.41
C GLY A 191 -12.55 -14.31 7.48
N ALA A 192 -12.39 -13.01 7.20
CA ALA A 192 -12.79 -11.90 8.08
C ALA A 192 -13.79 -10.96 7.36
N ALA A 193 -14.65 -11.53 6.52
CA ALA A 193 -15.58 -10.83 5.62
C ALA A 193 -16.19 -9.56 6.22
N GLY A 194 -16.08 -8.44 5.49
CA GLY A 194 -16.69 -7.16 5.85
C GLY A 194 -16.01 -6.40 6.97
N THR A 195 -14.96 -6.93 7.58
CA THR A 195 -14.24 -6.24 8.64
C THR A 195 -13.46 -5.06 8.07
N ILE A 196 -13.53 -3.92 8.75
CA ILE A 196 -12.85 -2.66 8.42
C ILE A 196 -12.04 -2.23 9.63
N HIS A 197 -10.74 -2.04 9.42
CA HIS A 197 -9.82 -1.51 10.41
C HIS A 197 -9.29 -0.15 9.95
N PHE A 198 -9.28 0.83 10.85
CA PHE A 198 -8.63 2.11 10.67
C PHE A 198 -7.39 2.18 11.56
N ASP A 199 -6.29 2.77 11.08
CA ASP A 199 -5.12 2.98 11.92
C ASP A 199 -5.41 4.07 12.96
N LYS A 200 -5.41 3.69 14.23
CA LYS A 200 -5.65 4.57 15.37
C LYS A 200 -4.45 5.47 15.67
N GLY A 201 -3.27 5.18 15.12
CA GLY A 201 -2.09 6.05 15.16
C GLY A 201 -2.25 7.31 14.31
N GLU A 202 -3.27 7.37 13.45
CA GLU A 202 -3.51 8.51 12.57
C GLU A 202 -4.28 9.64 13.23
N HIS A 203 -3.96 10.88 12.81
CA HIS A 203 -4.70 12.06 13.24
C HIS A 203 -6.04 12.18 12.48
N TRP A 204 -7.09 11.59 13.04
CA TRP A 204 -8.42 11.55 12.44
C TRP A 204 -9.15 12.88 12.58
N SER A 205 -9.73 13.35 11.48
CA SER A 205 -10.36 14.67 11.37
C SER A 205 -11.67 14.63 10.61
N THR A 206 -12.48 15.66 10.82
CA THR A 206 -13.67 15.95 10.00
C THR A 206 -13.40 16.99 8.90
N SER A 207 -12.16 17.49 8.83
CA SER A 207 -11.73 18.55 7.91
C SER A 207 -10.52 18.11 7.08
N TYR A 208 -9.87 19.05 6.40
CA TYR A 208 -8.59 18.85 5.69
C TYR A 208 -7.36 18.83 6.63
N ARG A 209 -7.53 19.16 7.91
CA ARG A 209 -6.45 19.17 8.90
C ARG A 209 -6.37 17.81 9.57
N GLY A 210 -5.57 16.91 9.00
CA GLY A 210 -5.52 15.48 9.35
C GLY A 210 -6.17 14.62 8.26
N PHE A 211 -6.37 13.33 8.54
CA PHE A 211 -7.03 12.42 7.63
C PHE A 211 -8.54 12.46 7.83
N ASN A 212 -9.26 12.75 6.76
CA ASN A 212 -10.70 12.86 6.80
C ASN A 212 -11.36 11.48 6.93
N LEU A 213 -11.89 11.15 8.10
CA LEU A 213 -12.44 9.82 8.39
C LEU A 213 -13.60 9.45 7.45
N PHE A 214 -14.40 10.42 7.00
CA PHE A 214 -15.51 10.15 6.08
C PHE A 214 -15.00 9.64 4.72
N LEU A 215 -13.95 10.23 4.16
CA LEU A 215 -13.39 9.81 2.88
C LEU A 215 -12.76 8.41 2.97
N VAL A 216 -11.97 8.15 4.02
CA VAL A 216 -11.36 6.83 4.23
C VAL A 216 -12.44 5.78 4.50
N ALA A 217 -13.47 6.10 5.29
CA ALA A 217 -14.57 5.18 5.56
C ALA A 217 -15.36 4.81 4.30
N ILE A 218 -15.62 5.74 3.39
CA ILE A 218 -16.28 5.41 2.11
C ILE A 218 -15.41 4.43 1.30
N HIS A 219 -14.10 4.68 1.25
CA HIS A 219 -13.15 3.81 0.56
C HIS A 219 -13.16 2.38 1.13
N GLU A 220 -12.94 2.23 2.43
CA GLU A 220 -12.90 0.92 3.09
C GLU A 220 -14.25 0.19 3.06
N LEU A 221 -15.36 0.94 3.11
CA LEU A 221 -16.69 0.36 2.89
C LEU A 221 -16.82 -0.18 1.46
N GLY A 222 -16.24 0.46 0.45
CA GLY A 222 -16.21 -0.07 -0.91
C GLY A 222 -15.57 -1.45 -0.98
N HIS A 223 -14.43 -1.65 -0.31
CA HIS A 223 -13.80 -2.96 -0.15
C HIS A 223 -14.68 -3.96 0.61
N SER A 224 -15.24 -3.55 1.75
CA SER A 224 -16.19 -4.37 2.51
C SER A 224 -17.44 -4.76 1.70
N LEU A 225 -17.75 -4.04 0.62
CA LEU A 225 -18.83 -4.34 -0.32
C LEU A 225 -18.35 -5.11 -1.56
N GLY A 226 -17.05 -5.35 -1.73
CA GLY A 226 -16.50 -6.15 -2.83
C GLY A 226 -15.79 -5.38 -3.93
N LEU A 227 -15.65 -4.06 -3.81
CA LEU A 227 -14.86 -3.28 -4.76
C LEU A 227 -13.37 -3.47 -4.49
N GLN A 228 -12.59 -3.53 -5.56
CA GLN A 228 -11.13 -3.40 -5.48
C GLN A 228 -10.70 -1.97 -5.80
N HIS A 229 -9.42 -1.68 -5.65
CA HIS A 229 -8.84 -0.42 -6.05
C HIS A 229 -9.14 -0.07 -7.52
N SER A 230 -9.41 1.21 -7.77
CA SER A 230 -9.47 1.78 -9.13
C SER A 230 -8.10 2.33 -9.52
N ARG A 231 -7.76 2.24 -10.80
CA ARG A 231 -6.60 2.95 -11.37
C ARG A 231 -6.91 4.42 -11.67
N ASN A 232 -8.18 4.82 -11.61
CA ASN A 232 -8.61 6.19 -11.84
C ASN A 232 -8.37 7.05 -10.59
N TRP A 233 -7.46 8.01 -10.67
CA TRP A 233 -7.14 8.94 -9.58
C TRP A 233 -8.32 9.80 -9.10
N ASN A 234 -9.42 9.87 -9.85
CA ASN A 234 -10.65 10.56 -9.45
C ASN A 234 -11.67 9.65 -8.71
N SER A 235 -11.47 8.33 -8.73
CA SER A 235 -12.32 7.37 -8.01
C SER A 235 -12.10 7.47 -6.50
N ILE A 236 -13.15 7.25 -5.69
CA ILE A 236 -12.98 7.12 -4.24
C ILE A 236 -12.21 5.85 -3.88
N MET A 237 -12.27 4.82 -4.73
CA MET A 237 -11.50 3.58 -4.62
C MET A 237 -10.06 3.71 -5.15
N TYR A 238 -9.56 4.92 -5.42
CA TYR A 238 -8.14 5.11 -5.69
C TYR A 238 -7.31 4.80 -4.43
N PRO A 239 -6.25 3.97 -4.49
CA PRO A 239 -5.57 3.48 -3.29
C PRO A 239 -4.93 4.58 -2.44
N ARG A 240 -4.42 5.64 -3.07
CA ARG A 240 -3.76 6.74 -2.36
C ARG A 240 -4.78 7.74 -1.86
N TYR A 241 -4.57 8.24 -0.64
CA TYR A 241 -5.42 9.23 -0.02
C TYR A 241 -5.39 10.54 -0.80
N MET A 242 -6.58 10.97 -1.23
CA MET A 242 -6.78 12.26 -1.86
C MET A 242 -7.92 12.97 -1.16
N TYR A 243 -7.62 14.11 -0.54
CA TYR A 243 -8.66 14.94 0.06
C TYR A 243 -9.63 15.44 -1.02
N ARG A 244 -10.93 15.35 -0.73
CA ARG A 244 -12.03 15.88 -1.54
C ARG A 244 -12.85 16.84 -0.69
N ASP A 245 -13.29 17.97 -1.29
CA ASP A 245 -14.20 18.88 -0.59
C ASP A 245 -15.54 18.19 -0.37
N LEU A 246 -15.89 17.98 0.91
CA LEU A 246 -17.09 17.26 1.31
C LEU A 246 -18.38 17.96 0.87
N ARG A 247 -18.34 19.28 0.59
CA ARG A 247 -19.52 20.04 0.13
C ARG A 247 -19.91 19.69 -1.31
N THR A 248 -18.97 19.22 -2.11
CA THR A 248 -19.17 18.87 -3.52
C THR A 248 -18.94 17.39 -3.80
N PHE A 249 -18.62 16.62 -2.76
CA PHE A 249 -18.31 15.20 -2.88
C PHE A 249 -19.52 14.41 -3.37
N HIS A 250 -19.27 13.55 -4.35
CA HIS A 250 -20.16 12.53 -4.86
C HIS A 250 -19.31 11.37 -5.40
N LEU A 251 -19.88 10.17 -5.45
CA LEU A 251 -19.20 9.03 -6.07
C LEU A 251 -18.96 9.31 -7.56
N GLY A 252 -17.78 8.93 -8.04
CA GLY A 252 -17.48 8.99 -9.46
C GLY A 252 -18.30 7.96 -10.24
N VAL A 253 -18.46 8.19 -11.54
CA VAL A 253 -19.19 7.27 -12.43
C VAL A 253 -18.58 5.86 -12.41
N ASP A 254 -17.24 5.76 -12.33
CA ASP A 254 -16.52 4.48 -12.20
C ASP A 254 -16.96 3.70 -10.95
N ASP A 255 -17.00 4.37 -9.79
CA ASP A 255 -17.38 3.76 -8.52
C ASP A 255 -18.84 3.28 -8.55
N ILE A 256 -19.74 4.09 -9.11
CA ILE A 256 -21.16 3.78 -9.25
C ILE A 256 -21.37 2.57 -10.16
N GLN A 257 -20.76 2.56 -11.34
CA GLN A 257 -20.92 1.46 -12.29
C GLN A 257 -20.40 0.15 -11.71
N ARG A 258 -19.23 0.17 -11.07
CA ARG A 258 -18.60 -1.03 -10.49
C ARG A 258 -19.41 -1.59 -9.32
N ILE A 259 -19.96 -0.75 -8.44
CA ILE A 259 -20.80 -1.24 -7.34
C ILE A 259 -22.15 -1.77 -7.85
N GLN A 260 -22.71 -1.15 -8.90
CA GLN A 260 -23.95 -1.59 -9.51
C GLN A 260 -23.78 -2.87 -10.34
N GLN A 261 -22.58 -3.17 -10.84
CA GLN A 261 -22.29 -4.49 -11.43
C GLN A 261 -22.40 -5.61 -10.39
N LEU A 262 -22.10 -5.34 -9.11
CA LEU A 262 -22.19 -6.33 -8.04
C LEU A 262 -23.63 -6.50 -7.51
N TYR A 263 -24.33 -5.38 -7.30
CA TYR A 263 -25.59 -5.34 -6.56
C TYR A 263 -26.81 -4.88 -7.37
N GLY A 264 -26.62 -4.37 -8.58
CA GLY A 264 -27.65 -3.70 -9.37
C GLY A 264 -27.88 -2.25 -8.95
N GLU A 265 -28.73 -1.56 -9.70
CA GLU A 265 -29.15 -0.19 -9.41
C GLU A 265 -30.18 -0.14 -8.28
N ARG A 266 -30.20 0.97 -7.55
CA ARG A 266 -31.30 1.24 -6.61
C ARG A 266 -32.58 1.43 -7.40
N CYS A 267 -33.56 0.53 -7.26
CA CYS A 267 -34.89 0.75 -7.81
C CYS A 267 -35.47 2.05 -7.26
N SER A 268 -35.58 3.07 -8.11
CA SER A 268 -36.41 4.22 -7.78
C SER A 268 -37.84 3.71 -7.73
N SER A 269 -38.46 3.72 -6.54
CA SER A 269 -39.91 3.67 -6.49
C SER A 269 -40.38 4.88 -7.27
N LYS A 270 -40.83 4.69 -8.52
CA LYS A 270 -41.67 5.68 -9.19
C LYS A 270 -42.81 5.93 -8.22
N LYS A 271 -42.82 7.10 -7.59
CA LYS A 271 -44.02 7.56 -6.91
C LYS A 271 -45.12 7.52 -7.97
N PRO A 272 -46.24 6.80 -7.73
CA PRO A 272 -47.40 6.92 -8.61
C PRO A 272 -47.87 8.38 -8.66
#